data_AF-K7QVJ9-F1
#
_entry.id   AF-K7QVJ9-F1
#
_cell.length_a   1.000
_cell.length_b   1.000
_cell.length_c   1.000
_cell.angle_alpha   90.00
_cell.angle_beta   90.00
_cell.angle_gamma   90.00
#
_symmetry.space_group_name_H-M   'P 1'
#
loop_
_entity.id
_entity.type
_entity.pdbx_description
1 polymer ?
#
loop_
_entity_poly.entity_id
_entity_poly.type
_entity_poly.pdbx_seq_one_letter_code
_entity_poly.pdbx_strand_id
1 'polypeptide(L)'
;SSYSLNLNRLITSLPDLTPTINGFYNISTNGEVNAIALCRGDVKPNQDCITCITTAAKQLVESCPNIIEADIWLEKCMFRYTSRIILGQMEPVPFSYTSSNVSVTDKEGFSKGLGELLDSLGEKIDTANETEEIKFAAGVTGSIYALAQCTPDLSES
;
A
#
# COMPACT_ATOMS: atom_id res chain seq x y z
N SER A 1 10.84 -24.97 -1.90
CA SER A 1 11.68 -24.78 -0.69
C SER A 1 10.78 -24.67 0.54
N SER A 2 11.32 -24.62 1.76
CA SER A 2 10.53 -24.29 2.98
C SER A 2 9.81 -22.94 2.81
N TYR A 3 10.50 -21.97 2.23
CA TYR A 3 9.96 -20.64 1.91
C TYR A 3 8.69 -20.70 1.06
N SER A 4 8.70 -21.40 -0.09
CA SER A 4 7.51 -21.49 -0.96
C SER A 4 6.30 -22.12 -0.26
N LEU A 5 6.52 -23.10 0.62
CA LEU A 5 5.46 -23.71 1.41
C LEU A 5 4.89 -22.73 2.44
N ASN A 6 5.75 -21.96 3.10
CA ASN A 6 5.35 -20.93 4.06
C ASN A 6 4.65 -19.75 3.38
N LEU A 7 5.10 -19.33 2.18
CA LEU A 7 4.43 -18.31 1.38
C LEU A 7 3.03 -18.78 0.96
N ASN A 8 2.88 -20.03 0.51
CA ASN A 8 1.57 -20.57 0.15
C ASN A 8 0.62 -20.66 1.36
N ARG A 9 1.14 -21.03 2.54
CA ARG A 9 0.37 -21.01 3.79
C ARG A 9 -0.10 -19.60 4.14
N LEU A 10 0.78 -18.61 4.05
CA LEU A 10 0.46 -17.21 4.25
C LEU A 10 -0.68 -16.76 3.32
N ILE A 11 -0.56 -17.04 2.02
CA ILE A 11 -1.55 -16.65 1.01
C ILE A 11 -2.91 -17.32 1.27
N THR A 12 -2.90 -18.58 1.72
CA THR A 12 -4.12 -19.32 2.04
C THR A 12 -4.83 -18.76 3.29
N SER A 13 -4.09 -18.14 4.22
CA SER A 13 -4.68 -17.48 5.41
C SER A 13 -5.23 -16.08 5.16
N LEU A 14 -4.97 -15.46 3.99
CA LEU A 14 -5.41 -14.08 3.71
C LEU A 14 -6.93 -13.83 3.85
N PRO A 15 -7.82 -14.76 3.48
CA PRO A 15 -9.26 -14.57 3.64
C PRO A 15 -9.73 -14.38 5.08
N ASP A 16 -8.96 -14.89 6.05
CA ASP A 16 -9.31 -14.89 7.48
C ASP A 16 -8.59 -13.77 8.25
N LEU A 17 -7.98 -12.82 7.55
CA LEU A 17 -7.22 -11.74 8.19
C LEU A 17 -8.12 -10.80 8.99
N THR A 18 -7.62 -10.43 10.17
CA THR A 18 -8.11 -9.29 10.93
C THR A 18 -7.12 -8.13 10.79
N PRO A 19 -7.60 -6.89 10.60
CA PRO A 19 -6.70 -5.75 10.46
C PRO A 19 -5.91 -5.54 11.75
N THR A 20 -4.61 -5.27 11.63
CA THR A 20 -3.75 -4.87 12.74
C THR A 20 -4.08 -3.45 13.17
N ILE A 21 -4.27 -2.58 12.17
CA ILE A 21 -4.61 -1.16 12.27
C ILE A 21 -5.54 -0.90 11.08
N ASN A 22 -6.58 -0.10 11.22
CA ASN A 22 -7.63 0.14 10.21
C ASN A 22 -7.24 -0.07 8.71
N GLY A 23 -7.46 -1.28 8.17
CA GLY A 23 -7.16 -1.64 6.77
C GLY A 23 -5.71 -2.03 6.45
N PHE A 24 -4.80 -1.95 7.42
CA PHE A 24 -3.43 -2.44 7.43
C PHE A 24 -3.32 -3.81 8.10
N TYR A 25 -2.46 -4.67 7.54
CA TYR A 25 -2.26 -6.04 7.98
C TYR A 25 -0.77 -6.34 8.01
N ASN A 26 -0.30 -6.94 9.10
CA ASN A 26 1.04 -7.51 9.20
C ASN A 26 0.95 -9.02 9.45
N ILE A 27 1.64 -9.81 8.64
CA ILE A 27 1.53 -11.26 8.64
C ILE A 27 2.93 -11.85 8.59
N SER A 28 3.20 -12.83 9.45
CA SER A 28 4.45 -13.58 9.41
C SER A 28 4.18 -15.07 9.51
N THR A 29 4.89 -15.87 8.71
CA THR A 29 4.89 -17.33 8.81
C THR A 29 6.27 -17.81 9.24
N ASN A 30 6.37 -18.23 10.51
CA ASN A 30 7.59 -18.74 11.15
C ASN A 30 8.79 -17.76 11.09
N GLY A 31 8.57 -16.46 10.87
CA GLY A 31 9.63 -15.48 10.66
C GLY A 31 10.37 -15.60 9.32
N GLU A 32 10.08 -16.64 8.53
CA GLU A 32 10.71 -16.87 7.22
C GLU A 32 10.06 -16.06 6.10
N VAL A 33 8.75 -15.83 6.19
CA VAL A 33 7.98 -15.02 5.24
C VAL A 33 7.27 -13.94 6.02
N ASN A 34 7.56 -12.69 5.70
CA ASN A 34 6.92 -11.53 6.30
C ASN A 34 6.18 -10.75 5.22
N ALA A 35 4.95 -10.34 5.49
CA ALA A 35 4.13 -9.63 4.54
C ALA A 35 3.37 -8.48 5.22
N ILE A 36 3.19 -7.41 4.47
CA ILE A 36 2.28 -6.33 4.80
C ILE A 36 1.23 -6.19 3.71
N ALA A 37 0.02 -5.85 4.12
CA ALA A 37 -1.08 -5.53 3.23
C ALA A 37 -1.78 -4.27 3.72
N LEU A 38 -2.35 -3.49 2.81
CA LEU A 38 -2.93 -2.20 3.13
C LEU A 38 -3.98 -1.89 2.08
N CYS A 39 -5.20 -1.64 2.54
CA CYS A 39 -6.24 -1.09 1.71
C CYS A 39 -6.10 0.42 1.61
N ARG A 40 -6.59 0.99 0.51
CA ARG A 40 -6.64 2.44 0.34
C ARG A 40 -7.50 3.04 1.46
N GLY A 41 -7.10 4.19 2.01
CA GLY A 41 -7.70 4.71 3.25
C GLY A 41 -9.19 5.06 3.18
N ASP A 42 -9.75 5.20 1.98
CA ASP A 42 -11.19 5.38 1.72
C ASP A 42 -11.97 4.06 1.53
N VAL A 43 -11.28 2.92 1.50
CA VAL A 43 -11.86 1.58 1.40
C VAL A 43 -12.10 1.04 2.81
N LYS A 44 -13.35 0.68 3.11
CA LYS A 44 -13.70 0.09 4.41
C LYS A 44 -12.88 -1.19 4.66
N PRO A 45 -12.38 -1.43 5.89
CA PRO A 45 -11.65 -2.64 6.26
C PRO A 45 -12.60 -3.84 6.40
N ASN A 46 -13.27 -4.21 5.30
CA ASN A 46 -14.28 -5.24 5.24
C ASN A 46 -13.89 -6.30 4.19
N GLN A 47 -14.85 -7.11 3.77
CA GLN A 47 -14.63 -8.16 2.77
C GLN A 47 -14.08 -7.63 1.44
N ASP A 48 -14.37 -6.40 1.03
CA ASP A 48 -13.85 -5.82 -0.22
C ASP A 48 -12.34 -5.60 -0.14
N CYS A 49 -11.88 -5.11 1.02
CA CYS A 49 -10.47 -4.94 1.33
C CYS A 49 -9.73 -6.28 1.30
N ILE A 50 -10.24 -7.28 2.02
CA ILE A 50 -9.67 -8.64 2.05
C ILE A 50 -9.65 -9.30 0.66
N THR A 51 -10.71 -9.09 -0.13
CA THR A 51 -10.80 -9.62 -1.50
C THR A 51 -9.75 -8.98 -2.41
N CYS A 52 -9.53 -7.67 -2.27
CA CYS A 52 -8.46 -6.98 -2.99
C CYS A 52 -7.09 -7.57 -2.63
N ILE A 53 -6.79 -7.68 -1.33
CA ILE A 53 -5.50 -8.20 -0.84
C ILE A 53 -5.27 -9.64 -1.31
N THR A 54 -6.29 -10.49 -1.22
CA THR A 54 -6.21 -11.89 -1.66
C THR A 54 -5.96 -11.99 -3.17
N THR A 55 -6.62 -11.13 -3.96
CA THR A 55 -6.41 -11.04 -5.41
C THR A 55 -5.00 -10.58 -5.73
N ALA A 56 -4.54 -9.51 -5.07
CA ALA A 56 -3.20 -8.96 -5.21
C ALA A 56 -2.12 -10.03 -4.94
N ALA A 57 -2.23 -10.73 -3.81
CA ALA A 57 -1.27 -11.77 -3.43
C ALA A 57 -1.22 -12.92 -4.44
N LYS A 58 -2.37 -13.40 -4.92
CA LYS A 58 -2.44 -14.46 -5.94
C LYS A 58 -1.81 -14.02 -7.25
N GLN A 59 -2.19 -12.85 -7.75
CA GLN A 59 -1.63 -12.29 -8.98
C GLN A 59 -0.11 -12.11 -8.88
N LEU A 60 0.38 -11.65 -7.73
CA LEU A 60 1.80 -11.42 -7.49
C LEU A 60 2.60 -12.72 -7.55
N VAL A 61 2.16 -13.81 -6.90
CA VAL A 61 2.89 -15.08 -6.96
C VAL A 61 2.79 -15.78 -8.31
N GLU A 62 1.71 -15.56 -9.07
CA GLU A 62 1.58 -16.03 -10.44
C GLU A 62 2.53 -15.30 -11.39
N SER A 63 2.67 -13.97 -11.20
CA SER A 63 3.52 -13.12 -12.04
C SER A 63 5.01 -13.21 -11.69
N CYS A 64 5.32 -13.49 -10.42
CA CYS A 64 6.68 -13.56 -9.88
C CYS A 64 6.96 -14.94 -9.25
N PRO A 65 6.99 -16.03 -10.04
CA PRO A 65 7.19 -17.37 -9.50
C PRO A 65 8.60 -17.54 -8.93
N ASN A 66 8.70 -18.21 -7.77
CA ASN A 66 9.95 -18.52 -7.07
C ASN A 66 10.79 -17.30 -6.60
N ILE A 67 10.16 -16.13 -6.52
CA ILE A 67 10.77 -14.92 -5.94
C ILE A 67 10.52 -14.88 -4.43
N ILE A 68 11.47 -14.33 -3.67
CA ILE A 68 11.45 -14.26 -2.19
C ILE A 68 11.13 -12.86 -1.66
N GLU A 69 11.00 -11.88 -2.54
CA GLU A 69 10.61 -10.52 -2.23
C GLU A 69 9.91 -9.90 -3.44
N ALA A 70 8.65 -9.50 -3.27
CA ALA A 70 7.87 -8.86 -4.32
C ALA A 70 6.72 -8.04 -3.72
N ASP A 71 6.21 -7.11 -4.52
CA ASP A 71 5.11 -6.22 -4.17
C ASP A 71 4.19 -5.98 -5.37
N ILE A 72 2.96 -5.57 -5.07
CA ILE A 72 1.98 -5.16 -6.06
C ILE A 72 1.05 -4.09 -5.46
N TRP A 73 0.70 -3.11 -6.28
CA TRP A 73 -0.38 -2.17 -6.01
C TRP A 73 -1.53 -2.43 -6.98
N LEU A 74 -2.71 -2.68 -6.43
CA LEU A 74 -3.99 -2.61 -7.14
C LEU A 74 -4.69 -1.30 -6.75
N GLU A 75 -5.75 -0.95 -7.49
CA GLU A 75 -6.51 0.30 -7.29
C GLU A 75 -6.96 0.54 -5.82
N LYS A 76 -7.28 -0.54 -5.10
CA LYS A 76 -7.87 -0.49 -3.76
C LYS A 76 -6.96 -1.00 -2.64
N CYS A 77 -5.81 -1.57 -2.96
CA CYS A 77 -4.93 -2.16 -1.96
C CYS A 77 -3.51 -2.40 -2.50
N MET A 78 -2.58 -2.64 -1.59
CA MET A 78 -1.25 -3.17 -1.92
C MET A 78 -0.97 -4.42 -1.09
N PHE A 79 -0.07 -5.26 -1.60
CA PHE A 79 0.44 -6.45 -0.92
C PHE A 79 1.93 -6.58 -1.21
N ARG A 80 2.72 -6.80 -0.16
CA ARG A 80 4.17 -6.99 -0.25
C ARG A 80 4.59 -8.12 0.66
N TYR A 81 5.44 -9.03 0.17
CA TYR A 81 6.07 -10.07 0.97
C TYR A 81 7.59 -10.07 0.78
N THR A 82 8.33 -10.44 1.82
CA THR A 82 9.79 -10.60 1.76
C THR A 82 10.26 -11.72 2.70
N SER A 83 11.53 -12.12 2.60
CA SER A 83 12.19 -13.01 3.56
C SER A 83 12.77 -12.30 4.78
N ARG A 84 12.74 -10.97 4.80
CA ARG A 84 13.27 -10.09 5.86
C ARG A 84 12.13 -9.44 6.63
N ILE A 85 12.42 -8.84 7.78
CA ILE A 85 11.42 -8.08 8.53
C ILE A 85 11.18 -6.77 7.78
N ILE A 86 9.91 -6.43 7.52
CA ILE A 86 9.53 -5.19 6.82
C ILE A 86 8.69 -4.23 7.67
N LEU A 87 8.12 -4.72 8.77
CA LEU A 87 7.31 -3.92 9.65
C LEU A 87 8.16 -2.79 10.28
N GLY A 88 7.69 -1.55 10.13
CA GLY A 88 8.34 -0.35 10.64
C GLY A 88 9.63 0.02 9.91
N GLN A 89 9.88 -0.56 8.74
CA GLN A 89 11.06 -0.25 7.93
C GLN A 89 10.69 0.67 6.78
N MET A 90 11.19 1.90 6.81
CA MET A 90 11.06 2.84 5.69
C MET A 90 11.92 2.36 4.54
N GLU A 91 11.29 2.02 3.42
CA GLU A 91 11.98 1.61 2.20
C GLU A 91 11.49 2.41 1.00
N PRO A 92 12.33 3.28 0.41
CA PRO A 92 11.95 4.07 -0.77
C PRO A 92 11.94 3.24 -2.07
N VAL A 93 12.38 1.98 -2.00
CA VAL A 93 12.45 1.05 -3.11
C VAL A 93 11.86 -0.32 -2.72
N PRO A 94 11.25 -1.03 -3.68
CA PRO A 94 10.97 -0.59 -5.05
C PRO A 94 9.83 0.45 -5.11
N PHE A 95 9.86 1.30 -6.15
CA PHE A 95 8.77 2.22 -6.47
C PHE A 95 8.21 1.90 -7.85
N SER A 96 6.91 2.11 -8.04
CA SER A 96 6.23 1.95 -9.32
C SER A 96 5.50 3.23 -9.68
N TYR A 97 5.49 3.57 -10.98
CA TYR A 97 4.73 4.71 -11.49
C TYR A 97 4.10 4.36 -12.83
N THR A 98 2.88 4.86 -13.04
CA THR A 98 2.17 4.73 -14.31
C THR A 98 2.02 6.12 -14.91
N SER A 99 2.53 6.30 -16.13
CA SER A 99 2.38 7.56 -16.86
C SER A 99 1.02 7.62 -17.56
N SER A 100 0.37 8.78 -17.51
CA SER A 100 -0.82 9.04 -18.33
C SER A 100 -0.43 9.21 -19.80
N ASN A 101 -1.25 8.72 -20.72
CA ASN A 101 -1.14 8.99 -22.15
C ASN A 101 -1.84 10.31 -22.55
N VAL A 102 -2.43 11.03 -21.60
CA VAL A 102 -3.12 12.30 -21.82
C VAL A 102 -2.13 13.46 -21.72
N SER A 103 -2.10 14.31 -22.75
CA SER A 103 -1.31 15.53 -22.74
C SER A 103 -2.04 16.64 -21.99
N VAL A 104 -1.31 17.34 -21.12
CA VAL A 104 -1.79 18.56 -20.44
C VAL A 104 -1.37 19.79 -21.24
N THR A 105 -2.32 20.69 -21.53
CA THR A 105 -2.08 21.94 -22.27
C THR A 105 -1.20 22.90 -21.47
N ASP A 106 -1.59 23.21 -20.23
CA ASP A 106 -0.81 24.03 -19.30
C ASP A 106 -0.02 23.14 -18.34
N LYS A 107 1.18 22.74 -18.76
CA LYS A 107 2.04 21.85 -17.98
C LYS A 107 2.54 22.49 -16.70
N GLU A 108 2.90 23.78 -16.76
CA GLU A 108 3.47 24.49 -15.61
C GLU A 108 2.41 24.72 -14.53
N GLY A 109 1.23 25.21 -14.92
CA GLY A 109 0.11 25.36 -13.99
C GLY A 109 -0.33 24.03 -13.38
N PHE A 110 -0.37 22.96 -14.17
CA PHE A 110 -0.67 21.62 -13.66
C PHE A 110 0.38 21.12 -12.67
N SER A 111 1.66 21.18 -13.01
CA SER A 111 2.74 20.73 -12.12
C SER A 111 2.76 21.52 -10.81
N LYS A 112 2.56 22.84 -10.87
CA LYS A 112 2.47 23.68 -9.69
C LYS A 112 1.26 23.31 -8.81
N GLY A 113 0.07 23.24 -9.40
CA GLY A 113 -1.15 22.91 -8.65
C GLY A 113 -1.12 21.49 -8.07
N LEU A 114 -0.56 20.52 -8.81
CA LEU A 114 -0.37 19.16 -8.29
C LEU A 114 0.61 19.14 -7.12
N GLY A 115 1.74 19.86 -7.22
CA GLY A 115 2.71 19.97 -6.13
C GLY A 115 2.10 20.56 -4.87
N GLU A 116 1.45 21.72 -4.98
CA GLU A 116 0.76 22.38 -3.85
C GLU A 116 -0.31 21.48 -3.22
N LEU A 117 -1.05 20.72 -4.04
CA LEU A 117 -2.03 19.77 -3.54
C LEU A 117 -1.35 18.62 -2.78
N LEU A 118 -0.30 18.01 -3.34
CA LEU A 118 0.42 16.90 -2.70
C LEU A 118 1.09 17.33 -1.38
N ASP A 119 1.67 18.53 -1.32
CA ASP A 119 2.24 19.08 -0.09
C ASP A 119 1.15 19.24 0.98
N SER A 120 -0.01 19.80 0.63
CA SER A 120 -1.14 19.92 1.56
C SER A 120 -1.69 18.56 2.02
N LEU A 121 -1.64 17.53 1.18
CA LEU A 121 -2.02 16.17 1.58
C LEU A 121 -1.00 15.55 2.53
N GLY A 122 0.30 15.80 2.32
CA GLY A 122 1.37 15.39 3.23
C GLY A 122 1.18 16.00 4.62
N GLU A 123 0.99 17.32 4.69
CA GLU A 123 0.72 18.02 5.96
C GLU A 123 -0.50 17.46 6.70
N LYS A 124 -1.55 17.07 5.98
CA LYS A 124 -2.74 16.43 6.59
C LYS A 124 -2.43 15.05 7.17
N ILE A 125 -1.58 14.28 6.51
CA ILE A 125 -1.16 12.97 7.00
C ILE A 125 -0.28 13.13 8.25
N ASP A 126 0.63 14.10 8.26
CA ASP A 126 1.51 14.38 9.40
C ASP A 126 0.74 14.96 10.60
N THR A 127 -0.36 15.69 10.36
CA THR A 127 -1.17 16.28 11.44
C THR A 127 -2.35 15.42 11.89
N ALA A 128 -2.65 14.34 11.15
CA ALA A 128 -3.65 13.37 11.59
C ALA A 128 -3.16 12.72 12.88
N ASN A 129 -3.78 13.10 14.01
CA ASN A 129 -3.45 12.60 15.34
C ASN A 129 -3.18 11.09 15.33
N GLU A 130 -2.26 10.61 16.17
CA GLU A 130 -1.97 9.19 16.44
C GLU A 130 -3.23 8.31 16.65
N THR A 131 -4.37 8.94 16.96
CA THR A 131 -5.69 8.32 17.12
C THR A 131 -6.38 7.90 15.82
N GLU A 132 -6.04 8.48 14.65
CA GLU A 132 -6.76 8.15 13.41
C GLU A 132 -6.27 6.85 12.76
N GLU A 133 -5.12 6.30 13.17
CA GLU A 133 -4.57 5.01 12.72
C GLU A 133 -4.36 4.86 11.19
N ILE A 134 -4.91 5.77 10.38
CA ILE A 134 -4.89 5.78 8.92
C ILE A 134 -4.03 6.96 8.46
N LYS A 135 -2.89 6.65 7.84
CA LYS A 135 -2.03 7.66 7.21
C LYS A 135 -2.48 7.92 5.77
N PHE A 136 -3.64 8.55 5.59
CA PHE A 136 -4.27 8.78 4.28
C PHE A 136 -4.89 10.18 4.17
N ALA A 137 -4.70 10.82 3.03
CA ALA A 137 -5.42 12.03 2.68
C ALA A 137 -5.77 12.05 1.18
N ALA A 138 -6.92 12.63 0.85
CA ALA A 138 -7.33 12.91 -0.53
C ALA A 138 -7.83 14.34 -0.66
N GLY A 139 -7.72 14.91 -1.86
CA GLY A 139 -8.07 16.30 -2.10
C GLY A 139 -8.17 16.65 -3.57
N VAL A 140 -8.61 17.89 -3.80
CA VAL A 140 -8.83 18.45 -5.13
C VAL A 140 -8.38 19.91 -5.16
N THR A 141 -7.77 20.33 -6.26
CA THR A 141 -7.51 21.74 -6.59
C THR A 141 -7.88 22.00 -8.05
N GLY A 142 -8.85 22.89 -8.29
CA GLY A 142 -9.43 23.07 -9.62
C GLY A 142 -10.00 21.75 -10.17
N SER A 143 -9.36 21.23 -11.23
CA SER A 143 -9.69 19.93 -11.85
C SER A 143 -8.68 18.82 -11.56
N ILE A 144 -7.73 19.05 -10.64
CA ILE A 144 -6.69 18.08 -10.25
C ILE A 144 -7.16 17.37 -8.98
N TYR A 145 -7.28 16.04 -9.05
CA TYR A 145 -7.59 15.18 -7.92
C TYR A 145 -6.35 14.39 -7.54
N ALA A 146 -6.06 14.28 -6.24
CA ALA A 146 -4.92 13.50 -5.74
C ALA A 146 -5.27 12.82 -4.41
N LEU A 147 -4.52 11.75 -4.12
CA LEU A 147 -4.47 11.11 -2.82
C LEU A 147 -3.03 10.79 -2.45
N ALA A 148 -2.73 10.78 -1.16
CA ALA A 148 -1.47 10.35 -0.59
C ALA A 148 -1.75 9.35 0.53
N GLN A 149 -0.87 8.36 0.69
CA GLN A 149 -1.02 7.32 1.69
C GLN A 149 0.34 6.76 2.13
N CYS A 150 0.52 6.58 3.43
CA CYS A 150 1.64 5.83 4.01
C CYS A 150 1.14 4.54 4.65
N THR A 151 2.03 3.56 4.83
CA THR A 151 1.72 2.41 5.67
C THR A 151 1.74 2.86 7.14
N PRO A 152 0.74 2.50 7.97
CA PRO A 152 0.64 2.99 9.35
C PRO A 152 1.79 2.57 10.29
N ASP A 153 2.60 1.59 9.91
CA ASP A 153 3.73 1.09 10.69
C ASP A 153 4.95 2.01 10.68
N LEU A 154 5.01 2.99 9.80
CA LEU A 154 6.10 3.97 9.74
C LEU A 154 5.85 5.11 10.74
N SER A 155 6.86 5.52 11.50
CA SER A 155 6.79 6.71 12.35
C SER A 155 6.98 7.99 11.54
N GLU A 156 6.58 9.12 12.10
CA GLU A 156 7.09 10.42 11.65
C GLU A 156 8.62 10.47 11.82
N SER A 157 9.29 11.24 10.96
CA SER A 157 10.74 11.44 10.98
C SER A 157 11.14 12.66 11.80
#